data_AF-A0A3M0YCE2-F1
#
_entry.id   AF-A0A3M0YCE2-F1
#
_cell.length_a   1.000
_cell.length_b   1.000
_cell.length_c   1.000
_cell.angle_alpha   90.00
_cell.angle_beta   90.00
_cell.angle_gamma   90.00
#
_symmetry.space_group_name_H-M   'P 1'
#
loop_
_entity.id
_entity.type
_entity.pdbx_description
1 polymer ?
#
loop_
_entity_poly.entity_id
_entity_poly.type
_entity_poly.pdbx_seq_one_letter_code
_entity_poly.pdbx_strand_id
1 'polypeptide(L)'
;MRPDFAHTDLSPLKRGDIRFLLERFPAPAGNYEAIARQLDGLPDTLENMLRSTWVTEAVLNRQQLLLDVSPFLLFSVLLRLVLPDHRGTAERRVLNYMANLLALFARGDRLWRVSPGDKETHAYLVELMAAAAEEPDPKRRFAIHAHIGNHTLFITGLFPGWLAHRHRFGRRPVSPSWYLDAGSGHYGEAARQSPARNLGLDDVLLRLAMRFEHYRDALERMGSTYLAMS
;
A
#
# COMPACT_ATOMS: atom_id res chain seq x y z
N MET A 1 2.94 19.82 -6.24
CA MET A 1 1.81 18.89 -6.00
C MET A 1 2.37 17.60 -5.40
N ARG A 2 1.72 17.05 -4.37
CA ARG A 2 2.11 15.78 -3.74
C ARG A 2 1.69 14.62 -4.66
N PRO A 3 2.56 13.62 -4.94
CA PRO A 3 2.15 12.43 -5.70
C PRO A 3 1.06 11.64 -4.97
N ASP A 4 0.15 11.01 -5.70
CA ASP A 4 -0.99 10.24 -5.16
C ASP A 4 -0.57 9.01 -4.34
N PHE A 5 0.58 8.42 -4.62
CA PHE A 5 1.13 7.30 -3.84
C PHE A 5 1.69 7.76 -2.49
N ALA A 6 1.98 9.05 -2.32
CA ALA A 6 2.79 9.57 -1.23
C ALA A 6 2.03 9.77 0.10
N HIS A 7 1.04 8.94 0.43
CA HIS A 7 0.32 9.00 1.71
C HIS A 7 0.90 8.00 2.71
N THR A 8 1.10 8.41 3.97
CA THR A 8 1.62 7.57 5.06
C THR A 8 0.75 7.63 6.31
N ASP A 9 -0.46 8.15 6.17
CA ASP A 9 -1.42 8.40 7.24
C ASP A 9 -2.81 7.92 6.80
N LEU A 10 -3.81 8.12 7.65
CA LEU A 10 -5.18 7.69 7.41
C LEU A 10 -6.04 8.74 6.68
N SER A 11 -5.44 9.83 6.16
CA SER A 11 -6.17 10.84 5.38
C SER A 11 -6.90 10.32 4.14
N PRO A 12 -6.52 9.18 3.50
CA PRO A 12 -7.31 8.61 2.41
C PRO A 12 -8.64 7.97 2.83
N LEU A 13 -8.93 7.81 4.13
CA LEU A 13 -10.23 7.33 4.61
C LEU A 13 -11.36 8.26 4.14
N LYS A 14 -12.39 7.66 3.53
CA LYS A 14 -13.59 8.39 3.12
C LYS A 14 -14.52 8.61 4.30
N ARG A 15 -15.45 9.55 4.16
CA ARG A 15 -16.53 9.76 5.15
C ARG A 15 -17.32 8.48 5.45
N GLY A 16 -17.56 7.65 4.44
CA GLY A 16 -18.19 6.33 4.60
C GLY A 16 -17.36 5.37 5.48
N ASP A 17 -16.03 5.36 5.30
CA ASP A 17 -15.11 4.53 6.08
C ASP A 17 -15.10 4.95 7.55
N ILE A 18 -15.04 6.26 7.82
CA ILE A 18 -15.06 6.79 9.19
C ILE A 18 -16.39 6.43 9.87
N ARG A 19 -17.51 6.59 9.18
CA ARG A 19 -18.82 6.18 9.69
C ARG A 19 -18.85 4.68 10.00
N PHE A 20 -18.38 3.84 9.08
CA PHE A 20 -18.30 2.39 9.27
C PHE A 20 -17.48 2.03 10.53
N LEU A 21 -16.31 2.63 10.70
CA LEU A 21 -15.44 2.40 11.86
C LEU A 21 -16.16 2.75 13.17
N LEU A 22 -16.83 3.91 13.21
CA LEU A 22 -17.50 4.38 14.41
C LEU A 22 -18.76 3.56 14.75
N GLU A 23 -19.50 3.05 13.76
CA GLU A 23 -20.69 2.21 13.97
C GLU A 23 -20.36 0.79 14.43
N ARG A 24 -19.15 0.29 14.13
CA ARG A 24 -18.73 -1.08 14.44
C ARG A 24 -17.76 -1.17 15.61
N PHE A 25 -17.19 -0.04 16.03
CA PHE A 25 -16.37 0.01 17.23
C PHE A 25 -17.26 0.21 18.47
N PRO A 26 -17.20 -0.69 19.47
CA PRO A 26 -18.03 -0.54 20.67
C PRO A 26 -17.56 0.68 21.47
N ALA A 27 -18.25 1.81 21.31
CA ALA A 27 -18.17 2.92 22.24
C ALA A 27 -19.09 2.63 23.44
N PRO A 28 -18.74 3.07 24.66
CA PRO A 28 -19.74 3.21 25.72
C PRO A 28 -20.90 4.06 25.19
N ALA A 29 -22.14 3.61 25.37
CA ALA A 29 -23.32 4.30 24.84
C ALA A 29 -23.30 5.80 25.19
N GLY A 30 -23.35 6.67 24.17
CA GLY A 30 -23.32 8.14 24.31
C GLY A 30 -22.00 8.84 23.94
N ASN A 31 -20.91 8.09 23.71
CA ASN A 31 -19.59 8.68 23.49
C ASN A 31 -19.31 9.14 22.03
N TYR A 32 -20.22 8.90 21.09
CA TYR A 32 -19.99 9.19 19.66
C TYR A 32 -19.78 10.69 19.39
N GLU A 33 -20.66 11.55 19.92
CA GLU A 33 -20.49 13.01 19.79
C GLU A 33 -19.28 13.53 20.56
N ALA A 34 -18.89 12.87 21.65
CA ALA A 34 -17.71 13.26 22.44
C ALA A 34 -16.40 12.87 21.74
N ILE A 35 -16.33 11.69 21.12
CA ILE A 35 -15.21 11.21 20.29
C ILE A 35 -15.07 12.10 19.04
N ALA A 36 -16.18 12.49 18.41
CA ALA A 36 -16.18 13.40 17.27
C ALA A 36 -15.72 14.84 17.63
N ARG A 37 -15.95 15.28 18.87
CA ARG A 37 -15.50 16.59 19.38
C ARG A 37 -14.01 16.60 19.78
N GLN A 38 -13.42 15.45 20.09
CA GLN A 38 -11.97 15.30 20.33
C GLN A 38 -11.20 15.17 19.00
N LEU A 39 -11.15 16.26 18.24
CA LEU A 39 -10.41 16.33 16.97
C LEU A 39 -8.88 16.20 17.13
N ASP A 40 -8.33 16.42 18.32
CA ASP A 40 -6.88 16.40 18.58
C ASP A 40 -6.27 14.99 18.66
N GLY A 41 -7.09 13.94 18.86
CA GLY A 41 -6.64 12.54 19.02
C GLY A 41 -7.15 11.57 17.97
N LEU A 42 -7.85 12.06 16.95
CA LEU A 42 -8.52 11.24 15.93
C LEU A 42 -7.58 10.23 15.24
N PRO A 43 -6.32 10.56 14.88
CA PRO A 43 -5.42 9.59 14.25
C PRO A 43 -5.14 8.35 15.12
N ASP A 44 -4.86 8.53 16.41
CA ASP A 44 -4.58 7.41 17.31
C ASP A 44 -5.84 6.59 17.62
N THR A 45 -6.99 7.25 17.74
CA THR A 45 -8.28 6.57 17.88
C THR A 45 -8.57 5.69 16.66
N LEU A 46 -8.40 6.21 15.44
CA LEU A 46 -8.58 5.45 14.21
C LEU A 46 -7.59 4.29 14.12
N GLU A 47 -6.32 4.49 14.48
CA GLU A 47 -5.32 3.42 14.55
C GLU A 47 -5.73 2.31 15.53
N ASN A 48 -6.33 2.65 16.67
CA ASN A 48 -6.87 1.68 17.61
C ASN A 48 -8.10 0.95 17.06
N MET A 49 -9.00 1.66 16.37
CA MET A 49 -10.18 1.06 15.72
C MET A 49 -9.78 0.04 14.66
N LEU A 50 -8.79 0.35 13.82
CA LEU A 50 -8.29 -0.55 12.78
C LEU A 50 -7.68 -1.85 13.33
N ARG A 51 -7.34 -1.89 14.63
CA ARG A 51 -6.77 -3.05 15.34
C ARG A 51 -7.84 -3.87 16.09
N SER A 52 -9.08 -3.39 16.10
CA SER A 52 -10.19 -4.03 16.80
C SER A 52 -10.62 -5.31 16.11
N THR A 53 -10.88 -6.36 16.90
CA THR A 53 -11.51 -7.59 16.41
C THR A 53 -12.89 -7.30 15.82
N TRP A 54 -13.66 -6.36 16.39
CA TRP A 54 -14.98 -5.96 15.90
C TRP A 54 -14.93 -5.37 14.48
N VAL A 55 -13.97 -4.48 14.23
CA VAL A 55 -13.77 -3.89 12.90
C VAL A 55 -13.28 -4.95 11.92
N THR A 56 -12.38 -5.82 12.37
CA THR A 56 -11.86 -6.94 11.57
C THR A 56 -12.99 -7.87 11.11
N GLU A 57 -13.80 -8.34 12.04
CA GLU A 57 -14.94 -9.22 11.76
C GLU A 57 -15.96 -8.55 10.85
N ALA A 58 -16.23 -7.26 11.06
CA ALA A 58 -17.15 -6.50 10.23
C ALA A 58 -16.64 -6.34 8.79
N VAL A 59 -15.35 -6.04 8.59
CA VAL A 59 -14.75 -5.90 7.25
C VAL A 59 -14.69 -7.24 6.51
N LEU A 60 -14.41 -8.33 7.22
CA LEU A 60 -14.28 -9.67 6.63
C LEU A 60 -15.63 -10.37 6.41
N ASN A 61 -16.73 -9.82 6.93
CA ASN A 61 -18.04 -10.43 6.79
C ASN A 61 -18.52 -10.38 5.32
N ARG A 62 -18.48 -11.54 4.64
CA ARG A 62 -18.82 -11.68 3.22
C ARG A 62 -20.26 -11.33 2.86
N GLN A 63 -21.18 -11.36 3.82
CA GLN A 63 -22.57 -10.94 3.59
C GLN A 63 -22.72 -9.41 3.54
N GLN A 64 -21.73 -8.67 4.06
CA GLN A 64 -21.69 -7.20 4.10
C GLN A 64 -20.65 -6.59 3.14
N LEU A 65 -19.82 -7.42 2.47
CA LEU A 65 -18.77 -6.98 1.53
C LEU A 65 -19.30 -6.22 0.30
N LEU A 66 -20.60 -6.33 0.01
CA LEU A 66 -21.24 -5.56 -1.03
C LEU A 66 -21.70 -4.21 -0.46
N LEU A 67 -20.79 -3.23 -0.38
CA LEU A 67 -20.96 -1.83 -0.84
C LEU A 67 -20.39 -0.67 0.03
N ASP A 68 -20.01 -0.85 1.29
CA ASP A 68 -19.83 0.35 2.16
C ASP A 68 -18.40 0.71 2.60
N VAL A 69 -17.39 -0.11 2.31
CA VAL A 69 -15.99 0.20 2.69
C VAL A 69 -15.10 0.44 1.48
N SER A 70 -14.24 1.45 1.57
CA SER A 70 -13.29 1.75 0.51
C SER A 70 -12.17 0.70 0.46
N PRO A 71 -11.51 0.51 -0.71
CA PRO A 71 -10.32 -0.33 -0.80
C PRO A 71 -9.22 0.07 0.19
N PHE A 72 -9.08 1.37 0.49
CA PHE A 72 -8.11 1.85 1.45
C PHE A 72 -8.39 1.36 2.87
N LEU A 73 -9.65 1.42 3.32
CA LEU A 73 -10.05 0.88 4.62
C LEU A 73 -9.85 -0.64 4.66
N LEU A 74 -10.28 -1.36 3.62
CA LEU A 74 -10.09 -2.81 3.52
C LEU A 74 -8.61 -3.19 3.70
N PHE A 75 -7.71 -2.61 2.92
CA PHE A 75 -6.29 -2.94 3.00
C PHE A 75 -5.64 -2.47 4.30
N SER A 76 -6.12 -1.36 4.87
CA SER A 76 -5.64 -0.86 6.18
C SER A 76 -5.92 -1.86 7.30
N VAL A 77 -7.08 -2.53 7.29
CA VAL A 77 -7.42 -3.59 8.24
C VAL A 77 -6.63 -4.87 7.93
N LEU A 78 -6.65 -5.35 6.69
CA LEU A 78 -5.98 -6.61 6.33
C LEU A 78 -4.47 -6.59 6.60
N LEU A 79 -3.79 -5.48 6.30
CA LEU A 79 -2.35 -5.34 6.56
C LEU A 79 -2.02 -5.45 8.04
N ARG A 80 -2.86 -4.89 8.93
CA ARG A 80 -2.67 -4.99 10.38
C ARG A 80 -2.91 -6.40 10.92
N LEU A 81 -3.68 -7.23 10.22
CA LEU A 81 -3.84 -8.66 10.55
C LEU A 81 -2.59 -9.47 10.21
N VAL A 82 -2.00 -9.24 9.03
CA VAL A 82 -0.84 -10.03 8.56
C VAL A 82 0.51 -9.50 9.03
N LEU A 83 0.55 -8.27 9.55
CA LEU A 83 1.73 -7.59 10.12
C LEU A 83 1.39 -7.05 11.53
N PRO A 84 1.29 -7.89 12.57
CA PRO A 84 0.83 -7.48 13.89
C PRO A 84 1.81 -6.60 14.69
N ASP A 85 3.10 -6.58 14.32
CA ASP A 85 4.13 -5.78 15.01
C ASP A 85 4.20 -4.34 14.49
N HIS A 86 3.14 -3.56 14.74
CA HIS A 86 3.00 -2.18 14.22
C HIS A 86 2.68 -1.15 15.32
N ARG A 87 3.18 -1.37 16.54
CA ARG A 87 2.92 -0.43 17.66
C ARG A 87 3.60 0.92 17.48
N GLY A 88 4.76 0.94 16.81
CA GLY A 88 5.53 2.17 16.56
C GLY A 88 5.02 2.97 15.37
N THR A 89 5.13 4.30 15.47
CA THR A 89 4.68 5.25 14.44
C THR A 89 5.30 4.95 13.07
N ALA A 90 6.58 4.59 13.01
CA ALA A 90 7.27 4.32 11.75
C ALA A 90 6.65 3.13 10.99
N GLU A 91 6.31 2.04 11.70
CA GLU A 91 5.68 0.89 11.06
C GLU A 91 4.26 1.21 10.58
N ARG A 92 3.47 1.95 11.38
CA ARG A 92 2.13 2.40 10.97
C ARG A 92 2.18 3.21 9.67
N ARG A 93 3.20 4.06 9.51
CA ARG A 93 3.41 4.84 8.28
C ARG A 93 3.69 3.95 7.06
N VAL A 94 4.45 2.87 7.23
CA VAL A 94 4.66 1.85 6.18
C VAL A 94 3.35 1.14 5.84
N LEU A 95 2.59 0.70 6.85
CA LEU A 95 1.29 0.04 6.62
C LEU A 95 0.29 0.96 5.91
N ASN A 96 0.23 2.23 6.29
CA ASN A 96 -0.67 3.21 5.66
C ASN A 96 -0.24 3.52 4.22
N TYR A 97 1.07 3.56 3.95
CA TYR A 97 1.61 3.67 2.60
C TYR A 97 1.22 2.46 1.74
N MET A 98 1.41 1.25 2.26
CA MET A 98 1.01 0.02 1.58
C MET A 98 -0.51 -0.03 1.33
N ALA A 99 -1.34 0.36 2.30
CA ALA A 99 -2.79 0.40 2.13
C ALA A 99 -3.20 1.37 1.00
N ASN A 100 -2.56 2.55 0.93
CA ASN A 100 -2.78 3.50 -0.14
C ASN A 100 -2.36 2.93 -1.50
N LEU A 101 -1.18 2.32 -1.57
CA LEU A 101 -0.66 1.66 -2.76
C LEU A 101 -1.64 0.60 -3.29
N LEU A 102 -2.08 -0.32 -2.44
CA LEU A 102 -2.99 -1.40 -2.84
C LEU A 102 -4.35 -0.85 -3.31
N ALA A 103 -4.87 0.18 -2.62
CA ALA A 103 -6.11 0.85 -3.00
C ALA A 103 -6.01 1.57 -4.35
N LEU A 104 -4.85 2.12 -4.68
CA LEU A 104 -4.57 2.74 -5.98
C LEU A 104 -4.52 1.70 -7.09
N PHE A 105 -3.81 0.60 -6.90
CA PHE A 105 -3.65 -0.43 -7.93
C PHE A 105 -4.90 -1.28 -8.16
N ALA A 106 -5.79 -1.37 -7.16
CA ALA A 106 -7.12 -1.97 -7.34
C ALA A 106 -7.97 -1.26 -8.43
N ARG A 107 -7.64 -0.03 -8.82
CA ARG A 107 -8.36 0.75 -9.86
C ARG A 107 -7.89 0.47 -11.29
N GLY A 108 -6.98 -0.50 -11.48
CA GLY A 108 -6.66 -1.13 -12.77
C GLY A 108 -5.59 -0.40 -13.60
N ASP A 109 -5.84 0.83 -14.02
CA ASP A 109 -4.94 1.56 -14.92
C ASP A 109 -3.67 2.09 -14.23
N ARG A 110 -3.76 2.36 -12.92
CA ARG A 110 -2.66 2.90 -12.10
C ARG A 110 -1.45 1.97 -11.98
N LEU A 111 -1.63 0.66 -12.20
CA LEU A 111 -0.52 -0.30 -12.21
C LEU A 111 0.50 -0.01 -13.33
N TRP A 112 0.00 0.49 -14.46
CA TRP A 112 0.75 0.71 -15.70
C TRP A 112 1.17 2.18 -15.91
N ARG A 113 0.70 3.10 -15.06
CA ARG A 113 0.99 4.54 -15.14
C ARG A 113 1.73 4.99 -13.88
N VAL A 114 2.79 5.77 -14.03
CA VAL A 114 3.61 6.25 -12.89
C VAL A 114 2.87 7.32 -12.08
N SER A 115 2.10 8.19 -12.75
CA SER A 115 1.24 9.21 -12.12
C SER A 115 -0.17 9.21 -12.74
N PRO A 116 -1.19 9.66 -11.99
CA PRO A 116 -2.55 9.80 -12.52
C PRO A 116 -2.58 10.68 -13.77
N GLY A 117 -3.25 10.19 -14.81
CA GLY A 117 -3.42 10.95 -16.06
C GLY A 117 -2.17 11.04 -16.95
N ASP A 118 -1.07 10.38 -16.59
CA ASP A 118 0.06 10.19 -17.53
C ASP A 118 -0.49 9.61 -18.84
N LYS A 119 -0.03 10.10 -20.00
CA LYS A 119 -0.37 9.47 -21.29
C LYS A 119 0.39 8.17 -21.49
N GLU A 120 1.63 8.14 -21.00
CA GLU A 120 2.52 7.00 -21.05
C GLU A 120 2.03 5.84 -20.18
N THR A 121 2.12 4.63 -20.72
CA THR A 121 1.86 3.38 -20.00
C THR A 121 3.06 2.47 -20.17
N HIS A 122 3.54 1.89 -19.09
CA HIS A 122 4.64 0.94 -19.11
C HIS A 122 4.11 -0.45 -18.79
N ALA A 123 4.17 -1.35 -19.76
CA ALA A 123 3.72 -2.73 -19.59
C ALA A 123 4.82 -3.62 -19.00
N TYR A 124 6.07 -3.14 -19.02
CA TYR A 124 7.25 -3.90 -18.63
C TYR A 124 8.13 -3.14 -17.63
N LEU A 125 8.60 -3.84 -16.59
CA LEU A 125 9.47 -3.23 -15.58
C LEU A 125 10.78 -2.69 -16.18
N VAL A 126 11.31 -3.37 -17.21
CA VAL A 126 12.54 -2.91 -17.90
C VAL A 126 12.37 -1.56 -18.59
N GLU A 127 11.16 -1.25 -19.10
CA GLU A 127 10.86 0.07 -19.69
C GLU A 127 10.87 1.15 -18.61
N LEU A 128 10.29 0.86 -17.44
CA LEU A 128 10.33 1.78 -16.30
C LEU A 128 11.77 2.04 -15.82
N MET A 129 12.61 1.00 -15.79
CA MET A 129 14.01 1.15 -15.38
C MET A 129 14.82 2.00 -16.38
N ALA A 130 14.60 1.81 -17.68
CA ALA A 130 15.20 2.66 -18.71
C ALA A 130 14.72 4.12 -18.55
N ALA A 131 13.41 4.33 -18.37
CA ALA A 131 12.85 5.65 -18.11
C ALA A 131 13.45 6.30 -16.86
N ALA A 132 13.67 5.55 -15.78
CA ALA A 132 14.30 6.07 -14.56
C ALA A 132 15.74 6.55 -14.79
N ALA A 133 16.50 5.83 -15.61
CA ALA A 133 17.90 6.14 -15.91
C ALA A 133 18.05 7.41 -16.78
N GLU A 134 17.10 7.63 -17.68
CA GLU A 134 17.14 8.74 -18.64
C GLU A 134 16.40 10.00 -18.16
N GLU A 135 15.55 9.90 -17.12
CA GLU A 135 14.70 11.00 -16.68
C GLU A 135 15.49 12.17 -16.07
N PRO A 136 15.51 13.36 -16.72
CA PRO A 136 16.22 14.51 -16.21
C PRO A 136 15.52 15.18 -15.01
N ASP A 137 14.18 15.21 -14.95
CA ASP A 137 13.45 15.87 -13.87
C ASP A 137 13.57 15.07 -12.57
N PRO A 138 14.17 15.61 -11.49
CA PRO A 138 14.33 14.89 -10.24
C PRO A 138 13.01 14.44 -9.61
N LYS A 139 11.92 15.19 -9.79
CA LYS A 139 10.61 14.82 -9.22
C LYS A 139 10.01 13.64 -9.98
N ARG A 140 10.06 13.66 -11.31
CA ARG A 140 9.61 12.55 -12.15
C ARG A 140 10.49 11.31 -11.94
N ARG A 141 11.81 11.45 -11.89
CA ARG A 141 12.74 10.36 -11.62
C ARG A 141 12.45 9.68 -10.27
N PHE A 142 12.25 10.47 -9.22
CA PHE A 142 11.79 9.97 -7.92
C PHE A 142 10.49 9.16 -8.04
N ALA A 143 9.48 9.69 -8.75
CA ALA A 143 8.20 9.01 -8.93
C ALA A 143 8.35 7.68 -9.69
N ILE A 144 9.22 7.62 -10.71
CA ILE A 144 9.50 6.38 -11.46
C ILE A 144 10.17 5.35 -10.53
N HIS A 145 11.20 5.70 -9.77
CA HIS A 145 11.83 4.77 -8.82
C HIS A 145 10.83 4.26 -7.76
N ALA A 146 10.03 5.15 -7.18
CA ALA A 146 8.99 4.75 -6.23
C ALA A 146 7.95 3.81 -6.88
N HIS A 147 7.57 4.08 -8.13
CA HIS A 147 6.63 3.24 -8.87
C HIS A 147 7.19 1.85 -9.18
N ILE A 148 8.48 1.74 -9.51
CA ILE A 148 9.15 0.43 -9.71
C ILE A 148 9.10 -0.41 -8.43
N GLY A 149 9.44 0.18 -7.28
CA GLY A 149 9.33 -0.48 -5.97
C GLY A 149 7.89 -0.88 -5.63
N ASN A 150 6.93 0.03 -5.84
CA ASN A 150 5.50 -0.21 -5.63
C ASN A 150 4.95 -1.35 -6.50
N HIS A 151 5.27 -1.32 -7.80
CA HIS A 151 4.83 -2.30 -8.79
C HIS A 151 5.38 -3.69 -8.49
N THR A 152 6.68 -3.79 -8.19
CA THR A 152 7.32 -5.06 -7.84
C THR A 152 6.76 -5.63 -6.55
N LEU A 153 6.59 -4.83 -5.49
CA LEU A 153 5.99 -5.29 -4.23
C LEU A 153 4.57 -5.83 -4.45
N PHE A 154 3.76 -5.13 -5.24
CA PHE A 154 2.41 -5.56 -5.57
C PHE A 154 2.36 -6.88 -6.33
N ILE A 155 3.11 -7.01 -7.44
CA ILE A 155 3.08 -8.20 -8.29
C ILE A 155 3.69 -9.41 -7.56
N THR A 156 4.83 -9.24 -6.89
CA THR A 156 5.50 -10.33 -6.18
C THR A 156 4.74 -10.74 -4.92
N GLY A 157 4.02 -9.81 -4.27
CA GLY A 157 3.22 -10.06 -3.08
C GLY A 157 1.86 -10.69 -3.38
N LEU A 158 1.07 -10.11 -4.28
CA LEU A 158 -0.31 -10.57 -4.51
C LEU A 158 -0.47 -11.57 -5.67
N PHE A 159 0.49 -11.64 -6.59
CA PHE A 159 0.40 -12.50 -7.77
C PHE A 159 1.65 -13.38 -8.01
N PRO A 160 2.19 -14.05 -6.96
CA PRO A 160 3.42 -14.84 -7.12
C PRO A 160 3.24 -16.05 -8.05
N GLY A 161 2.08 -16.71 -8.04
CA GLY A 161 1.75 -17.82 -8.94
C GLY A 161 1.77 -17.41 -10.41
N TRP A 162 1.20 -16.25 -10.73
CA TRP A 162 1.25 -15.67 -12.08
C TRP A 162 2.68 -15.39 -12.52
N LEU A 163 3.51 -14.82 -11.63
CA LEU A 163 4.91 -14.52 -11.94
C LEU A 163 5.72 -15.78 -12.21
N ALA A 164 5.56 -16.81 -11.36
CA ALA A 164 6.21 -18.11 -11.51
C ALA A 164 5.77 -18.82 -12.81
N HIS A 165 4.47 -18.82 -13.12
CA HIS A 165 3.93 -19.36 -14.35
C HIS A 165 4.53 -18.67 -15.58
N ARG A 166 4.57 -17.34 -15.58
CA ARG A 166 5.08 -16.54 -16.69
C ARG A 166 6.59 -16.71 -16.90
N HIS A 167 7.37 -16.90 -15.84
CA HIS A 167 8.78 -17.25 -15.94
C HIS A 167 8.98 -18.64 -16.55
N ARG A 168 8.27 -19.65 -16.02
CA ARG A 168 8.44 -21.06 -16.42
C ARG A 168 7.94 -21.35 -17.84
N PHE A 169 6.82 -20.75 -18.23
CA PHE A 169 6.14 -21.08 -19.50
C PHE A 169 6.18 -19.95 -20.52
N GLY A 170 6.41 -18.71 -20.10
CA GLY A 170 6.39 -17.52 -20.98
C GLY A 170 7.73 -17.14 -21.60
N ARG A 171 8.79 -17.95 -21.41
CA ARG A 171 10.16 -17.69 -21.92
C ARG A 171 10.69 -16.27 -21.62
N ARG A 172 10.30 -15.70 -20.47
CA ARG A 172 10.79 -14.38 -20.07
C ARG A 172 12.17 -14.50 -19.43
N PRO A 173 13.14 -13.63 -19.79
CA PRO A 173 14.50 -13.72 -19.27
C PRO A 173 14.63 -13.29 -17.80
N VAL A 174 13.64 -12.60 -17.24
CA VAL A 174 13.69 -12.08 -15.86
C VAL A 174 13.06 -13.06 -14.87
N SER A 175 13.85 -13.47 -13.85
CA SER A 175 13.44 -14.38 -12.79
C SER A 175 12.58 -13.68 -11.73
N PRO A 176 11.83 -14.41 -10.89
CA PRO A 176 11.19 -13.83 -9.71
C PRO A 176 12.16 -13.09 -8.78
N SER A 177 13.37 -13.62 -8.56
CA SER A 177 14.41 -12.96 -7.75
C SER A 177 14.82 -11.60 -8.32
N TRP A 178 14.87 -11.46 -9.65
CA TRP A 178 15.15 -10.19 -10.30
C TRP A 178 14.10 -9.11 -9.96
N TYR A 179 12.82 -9.48 -9.79
CA TYR A 179 11.79 -8.54 -9.33
C TYR A 179 12.00 -8.12 -7.87
N LEU A 180 12.50 -9.01 -7.02
CA LEU A 180 12.79 -8.70 -5.62
C LEU A 180 13.95 -7.72 -5.52
N ASP A 181 15.04 -7.99 -6.26
CA ASP A 181 16.21 -7.11 -6.33
C ASP A 181 15.83 -5.74 -6.89
N ALA A 182 15.03 -5.71 -7.96
CA ALA A 182 14.53 -4.47 -8.53
C ALA A 182 13.69 -3.68 -7.51
N GLY A 183 12.79 -4.34 -6.78
CA GLY A 183 11.91 -3.69 -5.81
C GLY A 183 12.67 -3.08 -4.63
N SER A 184 13.51 -3.88 -3.97
CA SER A 184 14.35 -3.41 -2.86
C SER A 184 15.28 -2.27 -3.31
N GLY A 185 15.96 -2.46 -4.45
CA GLY A 185 16.90 -1.48 -4.99
C GLY A 185 16.24 -0.13 -5.32
N HIS A 186 15.08 -0.14 -6.00
CA HIS A 186 14.43 1.11 -6.43
C HIS A 186 13.74 1.84 -5.28
N TYR A 187 13.25 1.14 -4.26
CA TYR A 187 12.86 1.79 -3.01
C TYR A 187 14.07 2.47 -2.33
N GLY A 188 15.22 1.80 -2.31
CA GLY A 188 16.46 2.35 -1.78
C GLY A 188 16.93 3.60 -2.53
N GLU A 189 16.85 3.58 -3.86
CA GLU A 189 17.13 4.76 -4.69
C GLU A 189 16.15 5.89 -4.43
N ALA A 190 14.85 5.61 -4.42
CA ALA A 190 13.82 6.62 -4.16
C ALA A 190 14.01 7.28 -2.78
N ALA A 191 14.32 6.49 -1.74
CA ALA A 191 14.52 6.96 -0.37
C ALA A 191 15.66 7.98 -0.24
N ARG A 192 16.72 7.87 -1.06
CA ARG A 192 17.89 8.76 -1.02
C ARG A 192 17.64 10.13 -1.64
N GLN A 193 16.62 10.28 -2.48
CA GLN A 193 16.39 11.52 -3.24
C GLN A 193 15.74 12.62 -2.40
N SER A 194 16.01 13.88 -2.74
CA SER A 194 15.43 15.05 -2.06
C SER A 194 13.90 15.07 -2.01
N PRO A 195 13.15 14.66 -3.06
CA PRO A 195 11.70 14.56 -2.97
C PRO A 195 11.19 13.62 -1.87
N ALA A 196 11.91 12.53 -1.55
CA ALA A 196 11.51 11.64 -0.47
C ALA A 196 11.51 12.34 0.89
N ARG A 197 12.60 13.05 1.22
CA ARG A 197 12.71 13.85 2.46
C ARG A 197 11.63 14.94 2.52
N ASN A 198 11.43 15.67 1.43
CA ASN A 198 10.43 16.74 1.36
C ASN A 198 8.99 16.24 1.56
N LEU A 199 8.72 14.99 1.20
CA LEU A 199 7.43 14.33 1.38
C LEU A 199 7.35 13.51 2.69
N GLY A 200 8.43 13.44 3.46
CA GLY A 200 8.58 12.57 4.62
C GLY A 200 8.57 11.07 4.31
N LEU A 201 8.85 10.67 3.07
CA LEU A 201 8.80 9.27 2.62
C LEU A 201 10.13 8.52 2.75
N ASP A 202 11.22 9.21 3.04
CA ASP A 202 12.57 8.64 3.12
C ASP A 202 12.66 7.43 4.06
N ASP A 203 12.19 7.54 5.31
CA ASP A 203 12.18 6.40 6.26
C ASP A 203 11.24 5.27 5.81
N VAL A 204 10.07 5.61 5.25
CA VAL A 204 9.09 4.62 4.77
C VAL A 204 9.65 3.81 3.61
N LEU A 205 10.20 4.48 2.60
CA LEU A 205 10.79 3.85 1.42
C LEU A 205 12.06 3.07 1.81
N LEU A 206 12.87 3.58 2.74
CA LEU A 206 14.04 2.86 3.24
C LEU A 206 13.65 1.55 3.95
N ARG A 207 12.61 1.56 4.78
CA ARG A 207 12.09 0.36 5.43
C ARG A 207 11.57 -0.65 4.41
N LEU A 208 10.82 -0.19 3.42
CA LEU A 208 10.35 -1.04 2.32
C LEU A 208 11.53 -1.65 1.54
N ALA A 209 12.61 -0.89 1.32
CA ALA A 209 13.83 -1.41 0.71
C ALA A 209 14.49 -2.49 1.57
N MET A 210 14.74 -2.20 2.84
CA MET A 210 15.48 -3.08 3.76
C MET A 210 14.71 -4.33 4.17
N ARG A 211 13.37 -4.27 4.20
CA ARG A 211 12.49 -5.35 4.65
C ARG A 211 11.53 -5.78 3.53
N PHE A 212 11.98 -5.69 2.28
CA PHE A 212 11.14 -5.92 1.11
C PHE A 212 10.44 -7.29 1.16
N GLU A 213 11.22 -8.36 1.35
CA GLU A 213 10.69 -9.73 1.43
C GLU A 213 9.69 -9.90 2.58
N HIS A 214 9.96 -9.30 3.75
CA HIS A 214 9.05 -9.34 4.89
C HIS A 214 7.65 -8.78 4.55
N TYR A 215 7.59 -7.64 3.86
CA TYR A 215 6.32 -7.04 3.41
C TYR A 215 5.70 -7.83 2.27
N ARG A 216 6.51 -8.30 1.31
CA ARG A 216 6.07 -9.13 0.19
C ARG A 216 5.40 -10.43 0.67
N ASP A 217 6.01 -11.13 1.62
CA ASP A 217 5.49 -12.38 2.17
C ASP A 217 4.20 -12.13 2.97
N ALA A 218 4.10 -10.98 3.64
CA ALA A 218 2.85 -10.59 4.29
C ALA A 218 1.71 -10.35 3.28
N LEU A 219 2.00 -9.72 2.14
CA LEU A 219 1.03 -9.58 1.06
C LEU A 219 0.61 -10.93 0.46
N GLU A 220 1.54 -11.87 0.29
CA GLU A 220 1.23 -13.22 -0.20
C GLU A 220 0.31 -13.97 0.78
N ARG A 221 0.61 -13.93 2.07
CA ARG A 221 -0.27 -14.48 3.11
C ARG A 221 -1.64 -13.81 3.11
N MET A 222 -1.69 -12.49 2.94
CA MET A 222 -2.94 -11.74 2.88
C MET A 222 -3.79 -12.15 1.67
N GLY A 223 -3.17 -12.23 0.49
CA GLY A 223 -3.84 -12.59 -0.76
C GLY A 223 -4.44 -14.00 -0.72
N SER A 224 -3.64 -14.98 -0.26
CA SER A 224 -4.07 -16.37 -0.12
C SER A 224 -5.14 -16.58 0.96
N THR A 225 -5.04 -15.88 2.10
CA THR A 225 -5.94 -16.09 3.25
C THR A 225 -7.27 -15.34 3.10
N TYR A 226 -7.24 -14.09 2.67
CA TYR A 226 -8.40 -13.19 2.76
C TYR A 226 -9.00 -12.81 1.40
N LEU A 227 -8.21 -12.85 0.31
CA LEU A 227 -8.63 -12.37 -1.00
C LEU A 227 -8.86 -13.49 -2.03
N ALA A 228 -8.63 -14.76 -1.65
CA ALA A 228 -8.71 -15.92 -2.55
C ALA A 228 -7.87 -15.75 -3.84
N MET A 229 -6.72 -15.09 -3.71
CA MET A 229 -5.73 -14.93 -4.77
C MET A 229 -4.74 -16.10 -4.65
N SER A 230 -4.81 -17.06 -5.58
CA SER A 230 -3.91 -18.22 -5.69
C SER A 230 -3.41 -18.40 -7.12
#